data_AF-A0A842LZJ9-F1
#
_entry.id   AF-A0A842LZJ9-F1
#
_cell.length_a   1.000
_cell.length_b   1.000
_cell.length_c   1.000
_cell.angle_alpha   90.00
_cell.angle_beta   90.00
_cell.angle_gamma   90.00
#
_symmetry.space_group_name_H-M   'P 1'
#
loop_
_entity.id
_entity.type
_entity.pdbx_description
1 polymer ?
#
loop_
_entity_poly.entity_id
_entity_poly.type
_entity_poly.pdbx_seq_one_letter_code
_entity_poly.pdbx_strand_id
1 'polypeptide(L)' 'MVKCPYCGREGSEKVVKSWKFRFYNVERMECGGCGKKYNRYKGVSSRGKASEFVIRL' A
#
# COMPACT_ATOMS: atom_id res chain seq x y z
N MET A 1 8.10 -3.54 6.72
CA MET A 1 6.99 -4.45 6.37
C MET A 1 5.70 -3.67 6.47
N VAL A 2 4.73 -3.90 5.60
CA VAL A 2 3.48 -3.14 5.65
C VAL A 2 2.53 -3.91 6.58
N LYS A 3 1.83 -3.17 7.44
CA LYS A 3 0.89 -3.77 8.39
C LYS A 3 -0.47 -3.76 7.74
N CYS A 4 -1.14 -4.91 7.70
CA CYS A 4 -2.50 -4.96 7.19
C CYS A 4 -3.38 -4.01 8.01
N PRO A 5 -4.04 -3.01 7.40
CA PRO A 5 -4.82 -2.01 8.13
C PRO A 5 -6.13 -2.56 8.70
N TYR A 6 -6.46 -3.83 8.42
CA TYR A 6 -7.66 -4.51 8.91
C TYR A 6 -7.36 -5.47 10.07
N CYS A 7 -6.41 -6.39 9.91
CA CYS A 7 -6.13 -7.41 10.92
C CYS A 7 -4.79 -7.19 11.66
N GLY A 8 -3.99 -6.21 11.25
CA GLY A 8 -2.72 -5.90 11.91
C GLY A 8 -1.58 -6.91 11.67
N ARG A 9 -1.79 -7.93 10.84
CA ARG A 9 -0.74 -8.89 10.48
C ARG A 9 0.28 -8.26 9.54
N GLU A 10 1.55 -8.60 9.76
CA GLU A 10 2.69 -8.18 8.93
C GLU A 10 3.26 -9.38 8.16
N GLY A 11 3.84 -9.13 6.98
CA GLY A 11 4.68 -10.12 6.29
C GLY A 11 3.97 -11.14 5.40
N SER A 12 2.63 -11.13 5.31
CA SER A 12 1.86 -12.01 4.42
C SER A 12 1.07 -11.25 3.35
N GLU A 13 1.57 -10.09 2.93
CA GLU A 13 0.85 -9.21 1.99
C GLU A 13 1.33 -9.47 0.56
N LYS A 14 0.40 -9.69 -0.36
CA LYS A 14 0.70 -9.93 -1.78
C LYS A 14 0.35 -8.70 -2.60
N VAL A 15 1.27 -8.26 -3.45
CA VAL A 15 0.96 -7.23 -4.47
C VAL A 15 0.09 -7.87 -5.55
N VAL A 16 -1.14 -7.38 -5.69
CA VAL A 16 -2.11 -7.83 -6.71
C VAL A 16 -1.96 -7.02 -7.99
N LYS A 17 -1.75 -5.72 -7.86
CA LYS A 17 -1.63 -4.79 -9.00
C LYS A 17 -0.84 -3.56 -8.58
N SER A 18 -0.08 -2.98 -9.50
CA SER A 18 0.55 -1.68 -9.32
C SER A 18 0.14 -0.71 -10.43
N TRP A 19 0.08 0.59 -10.11
CA TRP A 19 -0.13 1.66 -11.09
C TRP A 19 0.46 2.99 -10.60
N LYS A 20 0.60 3.95 -11.51
CA LYS A 20 0.99 5.31 -11.19
C LYS A 20 -0.23 6.17 -10.91
N PHE A 21 -0.17 6.98 -9.86
CA PHE A 21 -1.16 8.01 -9.57
C PHE A 21 -0.46 9.31 -9.20
N ARG A 22 -0.42 10.26 -10.14
CA ARG A 22 0.39 11.49 -10.01
C ARG A 22 1.86 11.11 -9.75
N PHE A 23 2.42 11.55 -8.62
CA PHE A 23 3.79 11.23 -8.19
C PHE A 23 3.87 9.97 -7.30
N TYR A 24 2.75 9.29 -7.05
CA TYR A 24 2.72 8.06 -6.27
C TYR A 24 2.81 6.81 -7.17
N ASN A 25 3.59 5.85 -6.71
CA ASN A 25 3.42 4.44 -7.07
C ASN A 25 2.39 3.86 -6.11
N VAL A 26 1.31 3.34 -6.66
CA VAL A 26 0.25 2.70 -5.88
C VAL A 26 0.35 1.20 -6.08
N GLU A 27 0.38 0.47 -4.98
CA GLU A 27 0.35 -0.99 -4.96
C GLU A 27 -0.93 -1.43 -4.26
N ARG A 28 -1.78 -2.16 -4.97
CA ARG A 28 -2.90 -2.87 -4.36
C ARG A 28 -2.35 -4.13 -3.71
N MET A 29 -2.44 -4.15 -2.38
CA MET A 29 -2.03 -5.26 -1.55
C MET A 29 -3.25 -6.10 -1.18
N GLU A 30 -3.05 -7.41 -1.08
CA GLU A 30 -4.01 -8.35 -0.51
C GLU A 30 -3.37 -9.01 0.71
N CYS A 31 -4.06 -8.96 1.85
CA CYS A 31 -3.56 -9.60 3.06
C CYS A 31 -3.82 -11.12 2.99
N GLY A 32 -2.75 -11.93 2.99
CA GLY A 32 -2.85 -13.38 3.06
C GLY A 32 -3.44 -13.93 4.37
N GLY A 33 -3.62 -13.09 5.40
CA GLY A 33 -4.27 -13.49 6.65
C GLY A 33 -5.79 -13.32 6.66
N CYS A 34 -6.31 -12.22 6.11
CA CYS A 34 -7.76 -11.90 6.12
C CYS A 34 -8.39 -11.77 4.73
N GLY A 35 -7.62 -11.91 3.66
CA GLY A 35 -8.05 -11.78 2.27
C GLY A 35 -8.44 -10.35 1.84
N LYS A 36 -8.42 -9.37 2.75
CA LYS A 36 -8.82 -8.00 2.44
C LYS A 36 -7.77 -7.28 1.60
N LYS A 37 -8.27 -6.42 0.70
CA LYS A 37 -7.46 -5.59 -0.19
C LYS A 37 -7.37 -4.16 0.34
N TYR A 38 -6.20 -3.54 0.15
CA TYR A 38 -5.95 -2.13 0.48
C TYR A 38 -4.90 -1.59 -0.49
N ASN A 39 -4.79 -0.27 -0.57
CA ASN A 39 -3.82 0.38 -1.43
C ASN A 39 -2.69 0.97 -0.60
N ARG A 40 -1.45 0.69 -1.00
CA ARG A 40 -0.25 1.34 -0.49
C ARG A 40 0.22 2.39 -1.49
N TYR A 41 0.40 3.60 -1.02
CA TYR A 41 0.90 4.73 -1.80
C TYR A 41 2.33 4.99 -1.36
N LYS A 42 3.26 5.03 -2.33
CA LYS A 42 4.66 5.40 -2.10
C LYS A 42 5.12 6.37 -3.19
N GLY A 43 5.57 7.55 -2.81
CA GLY A 43 6.02 8.55 -3.77
C GLY A 43 6.86 9.64 -3.16
N VAL A 44 7.46 10.45 -4.03
CA VAL A 44 8.18 11.66 -3.65
C VAL A 44 7.41 12.83 -4.24
N SER A 45 6.97 13.76 -3.39
CA SER A 45 6.26 14.96 -3.85
C SER A 45 7.19 15.85 -4.69
N SER A 46 6.59 16.77 -5.44
CA SER A 46 7.35 17.77 -6.21
C SER A 46 8.27 18.65 -5.36
N ARG A 47 8.06 18.69 -4.04
CA ARG A 47 8.93 19.39 -3.08
C ARG A 47 10.06 18.50 -2.53
N GLY A 48 10.29 17.32 -3.12
CA GLY A 48 11.30 16.36 -2.68
C GLY A 48 10.95 15.56 -1.43
N LYS A 49 9.79 15.80 -0.81
CA LYS A 49 9.37 15.08 0.40
C LYS A 49 8.82 13.70 0.04
N ALA A 50 9.46 12.65 0.53
CA ALA A 50 8.96 11.28 0.45
C ALA A 50 7.71 11.11 1.34
N SER A 51 6.72 10.38 0.83
CA SER A 51 5.50 10.04 1.54
C SER A 51 5.11 8.59 1.24
N GLU A 52 4.77 7.87 2.30
CA GLU A 52 4.30 6.49 2.23
C GLU A 52 3.12 6.31 3.19
N PHE A 53 1.99 5.81 2.70
CA PHE A 53 0.81 5.55 3.51
C PHE A 53 -0.07 4.47 2.89
N VAL A 54 -0.97 3.90 3.70
CA VAL A 54 -1.95 2.92 3.27
C VAL A 54 -3.36 3.47 3.38
N ILE A 55 -4.22 3.14 2.43
CA ILE A 55 -5.64 3.48 2.42
C ILE A 55 -6.44 2.19 2.37
N ARG A 56 -7.41 2.06 3.29
CA ARG A 56 -8.43 0.99 3.28
C ARG A 56 -9.36 1.20 2.08
N LEU A 57 -9.69 0.11 1.38
CA LEU A 57 -10.73 0.10 0.36
C LEU A 57 -12.12 -0.06 1.00
#